data_AF-A0A920EJ93-F1
#
_entry.id   AF-A0A920EJ93-F1
#
_cell.length_a   1.000
_cell.length_b   1.000
_cell.length_c   1.000
_cell.angle_alpha   90.00
_cell.angle_beta   90.00
_cell.angle_gamma   90.00
#
_symmetry.space_group_name_H-M   'P 1'
#
loop_
_entity.id
_entity.type
_entity.pdbx_description
1 polymer ?
#
loop_
_entity_poly.entity_id
_entity_poly.type
_entity_poly.pdbx_seq_one_letter_code
_entity_poly.pdbx_strand_id
1 'polypeptide(L)'
;MQIMLKLFNVSNDLIYEDYLLSTDLRNPELEFIGIDLHKEAERNAFAKFMVTYVSDNPRDNVKPLRNKSGVPFIKIALDEILSVYGSVESYVINEIGLSQKDVSHLRHLYTTENYIL
;
A
#
# COMPACT_ATOMS: atom_id res chain seq x y z
N MET A 1 -0.16 4.18 -0.79
CA MET A 1 -1.62 4.30 -0.64
C MET A 1 -2.04 4.58 0.81
N GLN A 2 -1.64 3.76 1.79
CA GLN A 2 -2.10 3.90 3.18
C GLN A 2 -1.79 5.25 3.86
N ILE A 3 -0.64 5.85 3.55
CA ILE A 3 -0.29 7.21 3.99
C ILE A 3 -1.28 8.25 3.46
N MET A 4 -1.74 8.12 2.22
CA MET A 4 -2.73 9.04 1.64
C MET A 4 -4.09 8.90 2.32
N LEU A 5 -4.56 7.66 2.54
CA LEU A 5 -5.82 7.44 3.27
C LEU A 5 -5.76 8.09 4.66
N LYS A 6 -4.63 7.94 5.36
CA LYS A 6 -4.45 8.59 6.66
C LYS A 6 -4.38 10.12 6.56
N LEU A 7 -3.71 10.65 5.54
CA LEU A 7 -3.65 12.10 5.25
C LEU A 7 -5.05 12.69 4.99
N PHE A 8 -5.97 11.89 4.45
CA PHE A 8 -7.37 12.22 4.17
C PHE A 8 -8.31 11.88 5.34
N ASN A 9 -7.75 11.64 6.53
CA ASN A 9 -8.49 11.40 7.77
C ASN A 9 -9.39 10.15 7.75
N VAL A 10 -9.08 9.15 6.91
CA VAL A 10 -9.72 7.84 6.96
C VAL A 10 -9.37 7.15 8.30
N SER A 11 -10.33 6.42 8.86
CA SER A 11 -10.15 5.73 10.15
C SER A 11 -9.06 4.67 10.06
N ASN A 12 -8.35 4.44 11.18
CA ASN A 12 -7.30 3.43 11.25
C ASN A 12 -7.84 2.03 10.93
N ASP A 13 -9.02 1.70 11.43
CA ASP A 13 -9.63 0.38 11.22
C ASP A 13 -9.87 0.10 9.73
N LEU A 14 -10.39 1.08 8.99
CA LEU A 14 -10.63 0.93 7.55
C LEU A 14 -9.31 0.83 6.76
N ILE A 15 -8.29 1.58 7.15
CA ILE A 15 -6.93 1.50 6.57
C ILE A 15 -6.33 0.11 6.81
N TYR A 16 -6.51 -0.46 8.00
CA TYR A 16 -5.97 -1.77 8.33
C TYR A 16 -6.69 -2.89 7.58
N GLU A 17 -8.02 -2.84 7.51
CA GLU A 17 -8.85 -3.74 6.71
C GLU A 17 -8.39 -3.73 5.24
N ASP A 18 -8.37 -2.56 4.59
CA ASP A 18 -7.94 -2.40 3.20
C ASP A 18 -6.52 -2.96 2.96
N TYR A 19 -5.60 -2.69 3.88
CA TYR A 19 -4.23 -3.21 3.79
C TYR A 19 -4.18 -4.74 3.85
N LEU A 20 -4.96 -5.38 4.74
CA LEU A 20 -4.96 -6.84 4.91
C LEU A 20 -5.58 -7.58 3.71
N LEU A 21 -6.53 -6.97 3.01
CA LEU A 21 -7.14 -7.53 1.79
C LEU A 21 -6.10 -7.86 0.70
N SER A 22 -4.96 -7.15 0.68
CA SER A 22 -3.85 -7.41 -0.25
C SER A 22 -3.29 -8.84 -0.13
N THR A 23 -3.50 -9.50 1.00
CA THR A 23 -3.13 -10.91 1.20
C THR A 23 -4.31 -11.82 1.49
N ASP A 24 -5.33 -11.35 2.19
CA ASP A 24 -6.45 -12.21 2.58
C ASP A 24 -7.29 -12.67 1.38
N LEU A 25 -7.34 -11.89 0.29
CA LEU A 25 -8.03 -12.26 -0.96
C LEU A 25 -7.09 -12.73 -2.07
N ARG A 26 -5.79 -12.88 -1.76
CA ARG A 26 -4.78 -13.22 -2.76
C ARG A 26 -4.90 -14.69 -3.16
N ASN A 27 -4.97 -14.96 -4.46
CA ASN A 27 -4.91 -16.31 -5.00
C ASN A 27 -3.75 -16.43 -6.01
N PRO A 28 -2.55 -16.86 -5.55
CA PRO A 28 -1.37 -16.94 -6.40
C PRO A 28 -1.54 -17.81 -7.65
N GLU A 29 -2.38 -18.85 -7.57
CA GLU A 29 -2.64 -19.76 -8.70
C GLU A 29 -3.39 -19.04 -9.83
N LEU A 30 -4.28 -18.09 -9.50
CA LEU A 30 -5.09 -17.34 -10.47
C LEU A 30 -4.38 -16.11 -11.05
N GLU A 31 -3.34 -15.59 -10.39
CA GLU A 31 -2.72 -14.30 -10.76
C GLU A 31 -2.09 -14.27 -12.16
N PHE A 32 -1.67 -15.41 -12.70
CA PHE A 32 -0.95 -15.50 -13.98
C PHE A 32 -1.45 -16.61 -14.90
N ILE A 33 -2.68 -17.07 -14.71
CA ILE A 33 -3.24 -18.14 -15.55
C ILE A 33 -3.23 -17.73 -17.01
N GLY A 34 -2.66 -18.58 -17.85
CA GLY A 34 -2.57 -18.37 -19.29
C GLY A 34 -1.47 -17.40 -19.74
N ILE A 35 -0.62 -16.91 -18.83
CA ILE A 35 0.48 -16.00 -19.14
C ILE A 35 1.82 -16.72 -19.01
N ASP A 36 2.54 -16.82 -20.12
CA ASP A 36 3.96 -17.19 -20.11
C ASP A 36 4.80 -15.94 -19.84
N LEU A 37 5.19 -15.74 -18.58
CA LEU A 37 5.96 -14.59 -18.15
C LEU A 37 7.33 -14.48 -18.84
N HIS A 38 7.96 -15.61 -19.19
CA HIS A 38 9.25 -15.60 -19.88
C HIS A 38 9.10 -15.09 -21.31
N LYS A 39 8.04 -15.52 -22.00
CA LYS A 39 7.71 -15.00 -23.32
C LYS A 39 7.31 -13.52 -23.30
N GLU A 40 6.49 -13.09 -22.33
CA GLU A 40 6.10 -11.68 -22.22
C GLU A 40 7.28 -10.77 -21.85
N ALA A 41 8.28 -11.28 -21.13
CA ALA A 41 9.46 -10.53 -20.72
C ALA A 41 10.31 -10.00 -21.88
N GLU A 42 10.21 -10.61 -23.07
CA GLU A 42 10.91 -10.13 -24.28
C GLU A 42 10.43 -8.76 -24.75
N ARG A 43 9.18 -8.41 -24.43
CA ARG A 43 8.51 -7.17 -24.91
C ARG A 43 7.92 -6.29 -23.82
N ASN A 44 7.81 -6.79 -22.59
CA ASN A 44 7.20 -6.09 -21.47
C ASN A 44 8.16 -6.01 -20.28
N ALA A 45 8.56 -4.78 -19.92
CA ALA A 45 9.46 -4.51 -18.80
C ALA A 45 8.90 -5.00 -17.45
N PHE A 46 7.58 -4.92 -17.26
CA PHE A 46 6.93 -5.46 -16.07
C PHE A 46 7.03 -6.99 -16.04
N ALA A 47 6.75 -7.67 -17.15
CA ALA A 47 6.91 -9.12 -17.22
C ALA A 47 8.37 -9.55 -16.94
N LYS A 48 9.35 -8.80 -17.46
CA LYS A 48 10.77 -9.01 -17.18
C LYS A 48 11.11 -8.87 -15.70
N PHE A 49 10.59 -7.85 -15.02
CA PHE A 49 10.72 -7.70 -13.57
C PHE A 49 10.06 -8.88 -12.83
N MET A 50 8.86 -9.28 -13.25
CA MET A 50 8.12 -10.36 -12.60
C MET A 50 8.82 -11.71 -12.75
N VAL A 51 9.48 -12.01 -13.87
CA VAL A 51 10.30 -13.22 -14.02
C VAL A 51 11.35 -13.30 -12.90
N THR A 52 12.12 -12.23 -12.68
CA THR A 52 13.12 -12.18 -11.61
C THR A 52 12.47 -12.31 -10.23
N TYR A 53 11.41 -11.55 -9.96
CA TYR A 53 10.76 -11.52 -8.65
C TYR A 53 10.24 -12.90 -8.20
N VAL A 54 9.71 -13.69 -9.15
CA VAL A 54 9.12 -15.01 -8.89
C VAL A 54 10.18 -16.08 -8.66
N SER A 55 11.30 -15.98 -9.37
CA SER A 55 12.44 -16.87 -9.13
C SER A 55 12.97 -16.74 -7.70
N ASP A 56 12.99 -15.51 -7.17
CA ASP A 56 13.51 -15.23 -5.82
C ASP A 56 12.44 -15.41 -4.71
N ASN A 57 11.15 -15.38 -5.06
CA ASN A 57 10.03 -15.56 -4.12
C ASN A 57 8.99 -16.53 -4.69
N PRO A 58 9.15 -17.84 -4.41
CA PRO A 58 8.17 -18.85 -4.81
C PRO A 58 6.77 -18.46 -4.36
N ARG A 59 5.83 -18.44 -5.30
CA ARG A 59 4.48 -17.88 -5.14
C ARG A 59 3.54 -18.72 -4.29
N ASP A 60 3.95 -19.94 -3.93
CA ASP A 60 3.07 -20.98 -3.37
C ASP A 60 2.52 -20.62 -1.98
N ASN A 61 3.09 -19.62 -1.31
CA ASN A 61 2.63 -19.19 0.00
C ASN A 61 2.35 -17.69 0.05
N VAL A 62 1.09 -17.34 0.26
CA VAL A 62 0.69 -15.98 0.64
C VAL A 62 1.36 -15.66 1.97
N LYS A 63 2.27 -14.67 1.99
CA LYS A 63 2.88 -14.17 3.22
C LYS A 63 1.94 -13.14 3.83
N PRO A 64 1.30 -13.40 4.99
CA PRO A 64 0.35 -12.45 5.56
C PRO A 64 1.02 -11.12 5.87
N LEU A 65 0.30 -10.01 5.64
CA LEU A 65 0.77 -8.66 6.00
C LEU A 65 0.55 -8.32 7.49
N ARG A 66 0.67 -9.33 8.34
CA ARG A 66 0.54 -9.24 9.79
C ARG A 66 1.63 -10.07 10.46
N ASN A 67 2.05 -9.65 11.65
CA ASN A 67 2.98 -10.42 12.45
C ASN A 67 2.32 -11.68 13.02
N LYS A 68 3.10 -12.50 13.74
CA LYS A 68 2.62 -13.75 14.37
C LYS A 68 1.50 -13.52 15.39
N SER A 69 1.41 -12.34 15.97
CA SER A 69 0.35 -11.95 16.92
C SER A 69 -0.89 -11.36 16.24
N GLY A 70 -0.93 -11.33 14.90
CA GLY A 70 -2.06 -10.80 14.13
C GLY A 70 -2.03 -9.28 13.92
N VAL A 71 -1.00 -8.57 14.39
CA VAL A 71 -0.90 -7.12 14.24
C VAL A 71 -0.49 -6.77 12.81
N PRO A 72 -1.25 -5.93 12.07
CA PRO A 72 -0.88 -5.48 10.74
C PRO A 72 0.45 -4.70 10.75
N PHE A 73 1.35 -4.98 9.81
CA PHE A 73 2.62 -4.25 9.75
C PHE A 73 2.43 -2.75 9.49
N ILE A 74 1.38 -2.37 8.76
CA ILE A 74 1.05 -0.96 8.53
C ILE A 74 0.73 -0.21 9.82
N LYS A 75 0.16 -0.88 10.82
CA LYS A 75 -0.12 -0.27 12.13
C LYS A 75 1.18 0.16 12.78
N ILE A 76 2.19 -0.72 12.79
CA ILE A 76 3.51 -0.45 13.38
C ILE A 76 4.14 0.77 12.70
N ALA A 77 4.10 0.82 11.36
CA ALA A 77 4.64 1.94 10.60
C ALA A 77 3.92 3.27 10.87
N LEU A 78 2.58 3.27 10.95
CA LEU A 78 1.80 4.46 11.26
C LEU A 78 2.00 4.94 12.70
N ASP A 79 2.07 4.02 13.65
CA ASP A 79 2.37 4.34 15.05
C ASP A 79 3.76 5.00 15.18
N GLU A 80 4.76 4.50 14.45
CA GLU A 80 6.10 5.10 14.43
C GLU A 80 6.06 6.52 13.83
N ILE A 81 5.36 6.73 12.72
CA ILE A 81 5.18 8.06 12.12
C ILE A 81 4.54 9.03 13.12
N LEU A 82 3.49 8.59 13.82
CA LEU A 82 2.81 9.42 14.82
C LEU A 82 3.72 9.71 16.02
N SER A 83 4.52 8.74 16.46
CA SER A 83 5.49 8.89 17.55
C SER A 83 6.57 9.92 17.22
N VAL A 84 7.13 9.85 16.02
CA VAL A 84 8.28 10.69 15.62
C VAL A 84 7.85 12.08 15.12
N TYR A 85 6.79 12.15 14.32
CA TYR A 85 6.39 13.38 13.62
C TYR A 85 5.10 14.01 14.19
N GLY A 86 4.41 13.35 15.12
CA GLY A 86 3.15 13.82 15.70
C GLY A 86 1.93 13.69 14.79
N SER A 87 2.11 13.76 13.47
CA SER A 87 1.05 13.54 12.48
C SER A 87 1.60 13.04 11.15
N VAL A 88 0.74 12.40 10.35
CA VAL A 88 1.08 12.00 8.98
C VAL A 88 1.30 13.22 8.07
N GLU A 89 0.57 14.32 8.30
CA GLU A 89 0.76 15.56 7.55
C GLU A 89 2.16 16.14 7.79
N SER A 90 2.61 16.18 9.04
CA SER A 90 3.96 16.60 9.41
C SER A 90 5.03 15.69 8.78
N TYR A 91 4.80 14.38 8.74
CA TYR A 91 5.71 13.43 8.08
C TYR A 91 5.84 13.71 6.58
N VAL A 92 4.73 13.86 5.84
CA VAL A 92 4.81 14.08 4.40
C VAL A 92 5.40 15.44 4.03
N ILE A 93 5.24 16.45 4.90
CA ILE A 93 5.85 17.76 4.69
C ILE A 93 7.35 17.73 5.01
N ASN A 94 7.73 17.18 6.16
CA ASN A 94 9.10 17.28 6.65
C ASN A 94 10.05 16.22 6.08
N GLU A 95 9.56 15.00 5.86
CA GLU A 95 10.39 13.88 5.40
C GLU A 95 10.26 13.65 3.89
N ILE A 96 9.04 13.66 3.38
CA ILE A 96 8.77 13.39 1.95
C ILE A 96 8.96 14.65 1.08
N GLY A 97 8.90 15.83 1.70
CA GLY A 97 9.12 17.12 1.03
C GLY A 97 7.90 17.65 0.26
N LEU A 98 6.68 17.23 0.61
CA LEU A 98 5.46 17.84 0.07
C LEU A 98 5.24 19.23 0.66
N SER A 99 4.77 20.17 -0.16
CA SER A 99 4.32 21.46 0.36
C SER A 99 2.89 21.36 0.91
N GLN A 100 2.50 22.34 1.73
CA GLN A 100 1.11 22.48 2.18
C GLN A 100 0.12 22.59 1.00
N LYS A 101 0.56 23.21 -0.11
CA LYS A 101 -0.23 23.35 -1.33
C LYS A 101 -0.47 21.98 -1.98
N ASP A 102 0.54 21.11 -2.02
CA ASP A 102 0.41 19.76 -2.57
C ASP A 102 -0.55 18.92 -1.72
N VAL A 103 -0.42 18.98 -0.39
CA VAL A 103 -1.33 18.29 0.54
C VAL A 103 -2.78 18.75 0.33
N SER A 104 -3.00 20.06 0.24
CA SER A 104 -4.33 20.63 0.01
C SER A 104 -4.91 20.22 -1.34
N HIS A 105 -4.08 20.21 -2.38
CA HIS A 105 -4.47 19.77 -3.71
C HIS A 105 -4.84 18.28 -3.74
N LEU A 106 -4.04 17.43 -3.10
CA LEU A 106 -4.33 16.00 -2.97
C LEU A 106 -5.64 15.74 -2.22
N ARG A 107 -5.89 16.46 -1.11
CA ARG A 107 -7.18 16.38 -0.41
C ARG A 107 -8.34 16.73 -1.34
N HIS A 108 -8.25 17.84 -2.05
CA HIS A 108 -9.31 18.26 -2.96
C HIS A 108 -9.55 17.26 -4.12
N LEU A 109 -8.49 16.63 -4.66
CA LEU A 109 -8.64 15.65 -5.74
C LEU A 109 -9.29 14.34 -5.30
N TYR A 110 -8.94 13.86 -4.10
CA TYR A 110 -9.31 12.52 -3.65
C TYR A 110 -10.43 12.50 -2.60
N THR A 111 -10.85 13.66 -2.11
CA THR A 111 -12.02 13.82 -1.26
C THR A 111 -12.98 14.77 -1.93
N THR A 112 -14.23 14.36 -2.11
CA THR A 112 -15.31 15.30 -2.43
C THR A 112 -15.57 16.15 -1.19
N GLU A 113 -15.67 17.47 -1.33
CA GLU A 113 -15.98 18.43 -0.24
C GLU A 113 -17.34 18.18 0.50
N ASN A 114 -18.07 17.11 0.19
CA ASN A 114 -19.50 16.97 0.49
C ASN A 114 -19.92 15.76 1.36
N TYR A 115 -19.04 15.18 2.17
CA TYR A 115 -19.50 14.27 3.24
C TYR A 115 -19.04 14.76 4.60
N ILE A 116 -19.76 15.76 5.11
CA ILE A 116 -19.99 15.89 6.55
C ILE A 116 -21.01 14.80 6.89
N LEU A 117 -20.58 13.78 7.63
CA LEU A 117 -21.48 12.93 8.42
C LEU A 117 -21.67 13.57 9.80
#